data_AF-K2BXQ8-F1
#
_entry.id   AF-K2BXQ8-F1
#
_cell.length_a   1.000
_cell.length_b   1.000
_cell.length_c   1.000
_cell.angle_alpha   90.00
_cell.angle_beta   90.00
_cell.angle_gamma   90.00
#
_symmetry.space_group_name_H-M   'P 1'
#
loop_
_entity.id
_entity.type
_entity.pdbx_description
1 polymer ?
#
loop_
_entity_poly.entity_id
_entity_poly.type
_entity_poly.pdbx_seq_one_letter_code
_entity_poly.pdbx_strand_id
1 'polypeptide(L)'
;MSRNKPRIYDKEFKLNAINLYLTSGRPYDQVSDELGIPVGTLVTWVQAHKKDGAEAFPGKGCLKPSDAEVAQLRKELAIVREERDILKKAVGIFSSQRR
;
A
#
# COMPACT_ATOMS: atom_id res chain seq x y z
N MET A 1 -24.46 16.86 -7.61
CA MET A 1 -23.34 16.70 -6.65
C MET A 1 -22.03 16.76 -7.43
N SER A 2 -21.23 17.83 -7.26
CA SER A 2 -19.93 17.93 -7.94
C SER A 2 -18.98 16.86 -7.42
N ARG A 3 -18.49 15.99 -8.30
CA ARG A 3 -17.42 15.04 -7.98
C ARG A 3 -16.16 15.86 -7.67
N ASN A 4 -15.80 15.94 -6.39
CA ASN A 4 -14.60 16.64 -5.96
C ASN A 4 -13.39 15.91 -6.55
N LYS A 5 -12.69 16.56 -7.48
CA LYS A 5 -11.56 15.95 -8.19
C LYS A 5 -10.40 15.84 -7.20
N PRO A 6 -9.83 14.63 -6.99
CA PRO A 6 -8.74 14.48 -6.03
C PRO A 6 -7.55 15.34 -6.47
N ARG A 7 -7.10 16.23 -5.58
CA ARG A 7 -5.87 17.01 -5.80
C ARG A 7 -4.69 16.04 -5.80
N ILE A 8 -3.92 16.07 -6.87
CA ILE A 8 -2.72 15.26 -7.03
C ILE A 8 -1.54 16.13 -6.61
N TYR A 9 -0.73 15.62 -5.69
CA TYR A 9 0.47 16.26 -5.20
C TYR A 9 1.68 15.40 -5.54
N ASP A 10 2.77 16.04 -5.95
CA ASP A 10 4.02 15.38 -6.30
C ASP A 10 4.70 14.79 -5.06
N LYS A 11 5.55 13.77 -5.27
CA LYS A 11 6.27 13.09 -4.19
C LYS A 11 7.11 14.07 -3.37
N GLU A 12 7.86 14.92 -4.06
CA GLU A 12 8.73 15.92 -3.42
C GLU A 12 7.93 16.90 -2.57
N PHE A 13 6.77 17.36 -3.08
CA PHE A 13 5.90 18.24 -2.33
C PHE A 13 5.42 17.61 -1.02
N LYS A 14 5.01 16.33 -1.07
CA LYS A 14 4.58 15.60 0.14
C LYS A 14 5.70 15.47 1.15
N LEU A 15 6.90 15.10 0.69
CA LEU A 15 8.07 14.95 1.57
C LEU A 15 8.48 16.29 2.18
N ASN A 16 8.49 17.37 1.40
CA ASN A 16 8.78 18.71 1.91
C ASN A 16 7.74 19.18 2.94
N ALA A 17 6.45 18.93 2.69
CA ALA A 17 5.38 19.25 3.64
C ALA A 17 5.56 18.50 4.98
N ILE A 18 5.91 17.21 4.92
CA ILE A 18 6.20 16.41 6.11
C ILE A 18 7.46 16.95 6.82
N ASN A 19 8.52 17.23 6.08
CA ASN A 19 9.77 17.74 6.65
C ASN A 19 9.57 19.11 7.33
N LEU A 20 8.78 19.99 6.71
CA LEU A 20 8.40 21.27 7.30
C LEU A 20 7.64 21.08 8.62
N TYR A 21 6.68 20.15 8.66
CA TYR A 21 5.97 19.82 9.90
C TYR A 21 6.93 19.29 10.99
N LEU A 22 7.81 18.33 10.63
CA LEU A 22 8.72 17.70 11.58
C LEU A 22 9.78 18.66 12.13
N THR A 23 10.25 19.61 11.32
CA THR A 23 11.29 20.58 11.71
C THR A 23 10.73 21.83 12.38
N SER A 24 9.51 22.27 12.02
CA SER A 24 8.93 23.51 12.54
C SER A 24 8.33 23.39 13.95
N GLY A 25 7.96 22.19 14.40
CA GLY A 25 7.29 21.98 15.69
C GLY A 25 5.89 22.64 15.78
N ARG A 26 5.33 23.09 14.65
CA ARG A 26 4.04 23.77 14.56
C ARG A 26 2.88 22.77 14.49
N PRO A 27 1.66 23.16 14.90
CA PRO A 27 0.48 22.32 14.75
C PRO A 27 0.15 22.09 13.27
N TYR A 28 -0.57 21.00 12.99
CA TYR A 28 -0.97 20.62 11.63
C TYR A 28 -1.75 21.72 10.92
N ASP A 29 -2.62 22.43 11.62
CA ASP A 29 -3.47 23.48 11.06
C ASP A 29 -2.62 24.59 10.45
N GLN A 30 -1.64 25.09 11.20
CA GLN A 30 -0.76 26.17 10.76
C GLN A 30 0.09 25.78 9.54
N VAL A 31 0.65 24.56 9.54
CA VAL A 31 1.44 24.06 8.40
C VAL A 31 0.54 23.82 7.18
N SER A 32 -0.69 23.35 7.40
CA SER A 32 -1.64 23.10 6.33
C SER A 32 -2.15 24.38 5.68
N ASP A 33 -2.37 25.43 6.48
CA ASP A 33 -2.76 26.77 6.01
C ASP A 33 -1.64 27.42 5.21
N GLU A 34 -0.39 27.33 5.69
CA GLU A 34 0.80 27.83 4.99
C GLU A 34 1.00 27.14 3.63
N LEU A 35 0.72 25.84 3.55
CA LEU A 35 0.85 25.05 2.32
C LEU A 35 -0.42 25.05 1.45
N GLY A 36 -1.53 25.66 1.91
CA GLY A 36 -2.82 25.66 1.20
C GLY A 36 -3.41 24.27 0.98
N ILE A 37 -3.12 23.31 1.87
CA ILE A 37 -3.59 21.92 1.79
C ILE A 37 -4.58 21.61 2.91
N PRO A 38 -5.53 20.67 2.72
CA PRO A 38 -6.38 20.24 3.81
C PRO A 38 -5.57 19.59 4.95
N VAL A 39 -5.87 19.93 6.20
CA VAL A 39 -5.25 19.37 7.42
C VAL A 39 -5.21 17.84 7.39
N GLY A 40 -6.34 17.21 7.07
CA GLY A 40 -6.46 15.75 7.02
C GLY A 40 -5.52 15.08 6.01
N THR A 41 -5.17 15.79 4.93
CA THR A 41 -4.19 15.33 3.95
C THR A 41 -2.79 15.30 4.56
N LEU A 42 -2.40 16.37 5.26
CA LEU A 42 -1.09 16.46 5.93
C LEU A 42 -0.96 15.40 7.03
N VAL A 43 -2.02 15.20 7.83
CA VAL A 43 -2.05 14.15 8.86
C VAL A 43 -1.84 12.77 8.24
N THR A 44 -2.56 12.47 7.15
CA THR A 44 -2.42 11.20 6.43
C THR A 44 -0.99 10.99 5.92
N TRP A 45 -0.36 12.03 5.38
CA TRP A 45 1.02 11.95 4.89
C TRP A 45 2.03 11.73 6.02
N VAL A 46 1.91 12.45 7.13
CA VAL A 46 2.81 12.27 8.28
C VAL A 46 2.65 10.88 8.89
N GLN A 47 1.43 10.35 9.00
CA GLN A 47 1.21 8.98 9.46
C GLN A 47 1.81 7.94 8.51
N ALA A 48 1.59 8.10 7.19
CA ALA A 48 2.17 7.22 6.19
C ALA A 48 3.71 7.24 6.25
N HIS A 49 4.31 8.43 6.40
CA HIS A 49 5.76 8.60 6.56
C HIS A 49 6.29 8.01 7.86
N LYS A 50 5.54 8.07 8.97
CA LYS A 50 5.93 7.40 10.23
C LYS A 50 5.94 5.87 10.11
N LYS A 51 5.04 5.30 9.30
CA LYS A 51 4.92 3.85 9.11
C LYS A 51 5.94 3.31 8.11
N ASP A 52 6.02 3.94 6.95
CA ASP A 52 6.73 3.41 5.78
C ASP A 52 7.91 4.32 5.34
N GLY A 53 8.20 5.41 6.06
CA GLY A 53 9.29 6.33 5.73
C GLY A 53 9.12 7.05 4.39
N ALA A 54 10.22 7.29 3.68
CA ALA A 54 10.22 7.88 2.34
C ALA A 54 9.58 6.97 1.27
N GLU A 55 9.46 5.67 1.56
CA GLU A 55 8.81 4.66 0.72
C GLU A 55 7.27 4.74 0.79
N ALA A 56 6.72 5.56 1.69
CA ALA A 56 5.29 5.82 1.80
C ALA A 56 4.67 6.45 0.53
N PHE A 57 5.49 7.08 -0.32
CA PHE A 57 5.06 7.79 -1.53
C PHE A 57 5.77 7.28 -2.78
N PRO A 58 5.48 6.04 -3.24
CA PRO A 58 6.18 5.44 -4.37
C PRO A 58 5.76 6.01 -5.75
N GLY A 59 4.91 7.05 -5.80
CA GLY A 59 4.42 7.64 -7.06
C GLY A 59 3.30 6.84 -7.72
N LYS A 60 2.74 7.35 -8.83
CA LYS A 60 1.69 6.65 -9.58
C LYS A 60 2.26 5.36 -10.20
N GLY A 61 1.73 4.20 -9.81
CA GLY A 61 2.01 2.92 -10.47
C GLY A 61 2.93 1.96 -9.73
N CYS A 62 3.60 2.37 -8.64
CA CYS A 62 4.35 1.46 -7.79
C CYS A 62 3.50 1.03 -6.60
N LEU A 63 3.12 -0.26 -6.58
CA LEU A 63 2.70 -0.93 -5.35
C LEU A 63 3.85 -0.88 -4.35
N LYS A 64 3.52 -0.74 -3.06
CA LYS A 64 4.54 -0.84 -2.00
C LYS A 64 5.26 -2.18 -2.15
N PRO A 65 6.58 -2.26 -1.92
CA PRO A 65 7.31 -3.53 -2.00
C PRO A 65 6.69 -4.60 -1.10
N SER A 66 6.17 -4.19 0.08
CA SER A 66 5.44 -5.08 0.99
C SER A 66 4.14 -5.65 0.41
N ASP A 67 3.44 -4.92 -0.48
CA ASP A 67 2.24 -5.43 -1.14
C ASP A 67 2.57 -6.34 -2.34
N ALA A 68 3.72 -6.12 -2.98
CA ALA A 68 4.21 -6.95 -4.09
C ALA A 68 4.60 -8.35 -3.60
N GLU A 69 5.30 -8.44 -2.46
CA GLU A 69 5.65 -9.72 -1.82
C GLU A 69 4.41 -10.49 -1.39
N VAL A 70 3.41 -9.81 -0.80
CA VAL A 70 2.13 -10.45 -0.42
C VAL A 70 1.38 -10.96 -1.65
N ALA A 71 1.40 -10.21 -2.76
CA ALA A 71 0.78 -10.64 -4.01
C ALA A 71 1.49 -11.87 -4.61
N GLN A 72 2.82 -11.88 -4.60
CA GLN A 72 3.62 -13.01 -5.08
C GLN A 72 3.39 -14.26 -4.21
N LEU A 73 3.47 -14.12 -2.88
CA LEU A 73 3.23 -15.21 -1.94
C LEU A 73 1.80 -15.78 -2.06
N ARG A 74 0.79 -14.94 -2.31
CA ARG A 74 -0.58 -15.40 -2.58
C ARG A 74 -0.68 -16.21 -3.87
N LYS A 75 0.05 -15.82 -4.91
CA LYS A 75 0.09 -16.55 -6.18
C LYS A 75 0.78 -17.90 -6.02
N GLU A 76 1.91 -17.94 -5.32
CA GLU A 76 2.62 -19.19 -5.01
C GLU A 76 1.77 -20.14 -4.16
N LEU A 77 1.08 -19.63 -3.13
CA LEU A 77 0.15 -20.44 -2.34
C LEU A 77 -1.02 -21.00 -3.15
N ALA A 78 -1.51 -20.28 -4.15
CA ALA A 78 -2.57 -20.77 -5.03
C ALA A 78 -2.09 -21.95 -5.89
N ILE A 79 -0.92 -21.82 -6.50
CA ILE A 79 -0.30 -22.87 -7.33
C ILE A 79 -0.03 -24.12 -6.51
N VAL A 80 0.62 -23.99 -5.34
CA VAL A 80 0.94 -25.14 -4.48
C VAL A 80 -0.32 -25.85 -3.97
N ARG A 81 -1.40 -25.10 -3.70
CA ARG A 81 -2.70 -25.69 -3.32
C ARG A 81 -3.32 -26.48 -4.46
N GLU A 82 -3.25 -25.96 -5.68
CA GLU A 82 -3.75 -26.63 -6.88
C GLU A 82 -2.99 -27.92 -7.17
N GLU A 83 -1.65 -27.88 -7.13
CA GLU A 83 -0.80 -29.06 -7.29
C GLU A 83 -1.12 -30.16 -6.26
N ARG A 84 -1.26 -29.78 -4.99
CA ARG A 84 -1.68 -30.70 -3.92
C ARG A 84 -3.04 -31.32 -4.21
N ASP A 85 -3.99 -30.53 -4.70
CA ASP A 85 -5.36 -31.00 -4.94
C ASP A 85 -5.43 -31.92 -6.16
N ILE A 86 -4.64 -31.66 -7.20
CA ILE A 86 -4.45 -32.57 -8.33
C ILE A 86 -3.85 -33.90 -7.85
N LEU A 87 -2.78 -33.84 -7.06
CA LEU A 87 -2.13 -35.05 -6.52
C LEU A 87 -3.09 -35.86 -5.62
N LYS A 88 -3.86 -35.20 -4.76
CA LYS A 88 -4.89 -35.87 -3.94
C LYS A 88 -5.95 -36.55 -4.79
N LYS A 89 -6.45 -35.88 -5.84
CA LYS A 89 -7.42 -36.47 -6.78
C LYS A 89 -6.83 -37.68 -7.50
N ALA A 90 -5.59 -37.59 -7.98
CA ALA A 90 -4.89 -38.69 -8.63
C ALA A 90 -4.76 -39.89 -7.68
N VAL A 91 -4.27 -39.68 -6.45
CA VAL A 91 -4.17 -40.75 -5.43
C VAL A 91 -5.54 -41.37 -5.12
N GLY A 92 -6.60 -40.57 -5.03
CA GLY A 92 -7.97 -41.05 -4.85
C GLY A 92 -8.45 -41.96 -5.99
N ILE A 93 -8.12 -41.61 -7.23
CA ILE A 93 -8.45 -42.43 -8.43
C ILE A 93 -7.64 -43.73 -8.41
N PHE A 94 -6.32 -43.67 -8.19
CA PHE A 94 -5.46 -44.85 -8.19
C PHE A 94 -5.74 -45.80 -7.02
N SER A 95 -6.17 -45.29 -5.87
CA SER A 95 -6.55 -46.12 -4.71
C SER A 95 -7.93 -46.76 -4.84
N SER A 96 -8.86 -46.15 -5.60
CA SER A 96 -10.19 -46.72 -5.86
C SER A 96 -10.22 -47.73 -7.00
N GLN A 97 -9.23 -47.70 -7.92
CA GLN A 97 -9.08 -48.67 -9.01
C GLN A 97 -8.56 -50.06 -8.56
N ARG A 98 -8.09 -50.20 -7.32
CA ARG A 98 -7.54 -51.45 -6.75
C ARG A 98 -8.55 -52.22 -5.87
N ARG A 99 -9.84 -52.16 -6.21
CA ARG A 99 -10.89 -53.03 -5.68
C ARG A 99 -11.54 -53.83 -6.79
#